data_AF-A0A7L2K9N3-F1
#
_entry.id   AF-A0A7L2K9N3-F1
#
_cell.length_a   1.000
_cell.length_b   1.000
_cell.length_c   1.000
_cell.angle_alpha   90.00
_cell.angle_beta   90.00
_cell.angle_gamma   90.00
#
_symmetry.space_group_name_H-M   'P 1'
#
loop_
_entity.id
_entity.type
_entity.pdbx_description
1 polymer ?
#
loop_
_entity_poly.entity_id
_entity_poly.type
_entity_poly.pdbx_seq_one_letter_code
_entity_poly.pdbx_strand_id
1 'polypeptide(L)'
;RYQAEINDLENLGEIGSGTCGQVWKMRFRKTGHVIAVKQMRRSGNREENKRILMDLDVVLKSHDCPYIVQCFGTFITNTDVFIAMELMGTCAEKLKKRIQGPIPERILGKMTVAIVKALLYLKEKHGVIHRDVKPSNILLDERGQIKLCDFGISGRLVDSKAKTRSAGCAAYMAPDYDIRADVWSLGISLVELATGQFPYQNCKTDFEVLTKVLQEDPPLLPPAMGFSGDFQAFVRDCLTKDHRKRPKYNKLLEHTFIKRYETLEVDVATWFKDVMARTESPRPGGGLGHHLPFFT
;
A
#
# COMPACT_ATOMS: atom_id res chain seq x y z
N ARG A 1 -5.16 6.07 27.65
CA ARG A 1 -5.31 7.18 26.68
C ARG A 1 -4.42 8.32 27.16
N TYR A 2 -3.62 8.93 26.29
CA TYR A 2 -2.76 10.06 26.64
C TYR A 2 -3.28 11.32 25.93
N GLN A 3 -3.34 12.45 26.63
CA GLN A 3 -3.43 13.74 25.96
C GLN A 3 -2.04 14.07 25.40
N ALA A 4 -1.99 14.39 24.11
CA ALA A 4 -0.74 14.63 23.40
C ALA A 4 -0.89 15.80 22.42
N GLU A 5 0.21 16.53 22.22
CA GLU A 5 0.35 17.58 21.22
C GLU A 5 1.49 17.23 20.25
N ILE A 6 1.57 17.92 19.12
CA ILE A 6 2.62 17.67 18.13
C ILE A 6 4.04 17.85 18.71
N ASN A 7 4.21 18.75 19.68
CA ASN A 7 5.47 19.02 20.37
C ASN A 7 5.91 17.86 21.29
N ASP A 8 4.99 16.97 21.68
CA ASP A 8 5.31 15.75 22.41
C ASP A 8 5.97 14.68 21.52
N LEU A 9 6.04 14.91 20.20
CA LEU A 9 6.62 14.01 19.22
C LEU A 9 8.00 14.52 18.78
N GLU A 10 9.02 13.71 19.04
CA GLU A 10 10.37 13.94 18.55
C GLU A 10 10.50 13.40 17.13
N ASN A 11 10.83 14.25 16.17
CA ASN A 11 11.03 13.84 14.78
C ASN A 11 12.36 13.07 14.62
N LEU A 12 12.29 11.84 14.09
CA LEU A 12 13.43 10.96 13.83
C LEU A 12 13.76 10.83 12.33
N GLY A 13 13.11 11.62 11.48
CA GLY A 13 13.34 11.66 10.04
C GLY A 13 12.13 11.20 9.22
N GLU A 14 12.15 11.56 7.94
CA GLU A 14 11.15 11.16 6.96
C GLU A 14 11.32 9.68 6.60
N ILE A 15 10.22 8.92 6.56
CA ILE A 15 10.21 7.50 6.17
C ILE A 15 9.38 7.23 4.91
N GLY A 16 8.65 8.22 4.40
CA GLY A 16 7.97 8.12 3.13
C GLY A 16 7.36 9.44 2.71
N SER A 17 7.34 9.67 1.39
CA SER A 17 6.60 10.75 0.75
C SER A 17 5.79 10.17 -0.39
N GLY A 18 4.58 10.67 -0.57
CA GLY A 18 3.68 10.24 -1.63
C GLY A 18 2.63 11.31 -1.95
N THR A 19 1.72 10.97 -2.87
CA THR A 19 0.67 11.88 -3.33
C THR A 19 -0.26 12.37 -2.21
N CYS A 20 -0.42 11.58 -1.15
CA CYS A 20 -1.29 11.90 -0.02
C CYS A 20 -0.56 12.61 1.14
N GLY A 21 0.73 12.95 1.02
CA GLY A 21 1.48 13.67 2.03
C GLY A 21 2.83 13.04 2.40
N GLN A 22 3.36 13.47 3.55
CA GLN A 22 4.64 13.03 4.09
C GLN A 22 4.42 12.15 5.32
N VAL A 23 5.28 11.15 5.52
CA VAL A 23 5.24 10.23 6.64
C VAL A 23 6.56 10.33 7.38
N TRP A 24 6.46 10.65 8.67
CA TRP A 24 7.58 10.86 9.56
C TRP A 24 7.68 9.73 10.56
N LYS A 25 8.89 9.29 10.87
CA LYS A 25 9.14 8.46 12.05
C LYS A 25 9.28 9.40 13.24
N MET A 26 8.46 9.22 14.27
CA MET A 26 8.49 10.07 15.45
C MET A 26 8.51 9.25 16.73
N ARG A 27 9.20 9.74 17.76
CA ARG A 27 9.18 9.16 19.10
C ARG A 27 8.21 9.94 19.98
N PHE A 28 7.23 9.27 20.56
CA PHE A 28 6.35 9.88 21.54
C PHE A 28 7.05 9.99 22.90
N ARG A 29 7.46 11.22 23.25
CA ARG A 29 8.35 11.50 24.41
C ARG A 29 7.83 10.93 25.72
N LYS A 30 6.50 10.94 25.93
CA LYS A 30 5.87 10.49 27.18
C LYS A 30 6.00 8.99 27.43
N THR A 31 6.19 8.17 26.38
CA THR A 31 6.21 6.70 26.51
C THR A 31 7.42 6.04 25.86
N GLY A 32 8.21 6.78 25.07
CA GLY A 32 9.32 6.24 24.29
C GLY A 32 8.92 5.46 23.03
N HIS A 33 7.62 5.20 22.81
CA HIS A 33 7.16 4.48 21.62
C HIS A 33 7.52 5.24 20.35
N VAL A 34 8.03 4.51 19.36
CA VAL A 34 8.32 5.05 18.04
C VAL A 34 7.17 4.69 17.10
N ILE A 35 6.62 5.71 16.46
CA ILE A 35 5.40 5.65 15.65
C ILE A 35 5.64 6.25 14.27
N ALA A 36 4.76 5.95 13.32
CA ALA A 36 4.68 6.67 12.07
C ALA A 36 3.66 7.80 12.20
N VAL A 37 3.96 8.97 11.63
CA VAL A 37 3.07 10.13 11.64
C VAL A 37 2.90 10.61 10.21
N LYS A 38 1.71 10.39 9.66
CA LYS A 38 1.35 10.90 8.34
C LYS A 38 0.83 12.32 8.46
N GLN A 39 1.52 13.25 7.81
CA GLN A 39 1.13 14.65 7.69
C GLN A 39 0.43 14.86 6.35
N MET A 40 -0.82 15.31 6.43
CA MET A 40 -1.65 15.70 5.30
C MET A 40 -1.92 17.20 5.37
N ARG A 41 -1.64 17.91 4.28
CA ARG A 41 -1.97 19.33 4.18
C ARG A 41 -3.49 19.48 4.12
N ARG A 42 -4.02 20.38 4.94
CA ARG A 42 -5.41 20.80 4.83
C ARG A 42 -5.51 21.76 3.66
N SER A 43 -6.37 21.45 2.70
CA SER A 43 -6.90 22.51 1.86
C SER A 43 -7.76 23.41 2.78
N GLY A 44 -7.79 24.72 2.52
CA GLY A 44 -8.67 25.64 3.26
C GLY A 44 -10.17 25.32 3.13
N ASN A 45 -10.54 24.25 2.42
CA ASN A 45 -11.91 23.80 2.18
C ASN A 45 -12.47 23.06 3.40
N ARG A 46 -13.58 23.55 3.97
CA ARG A 46 -14.19 22.97 5.18
C ARG A 46 -14.84 21.61 4.90
N GLU A 47 -15.40 21.41 3.72
CA GLU A 47 -16.06 20.18 3.29
C GLU A 47 -15.05 19.04 3.12
N GLU A 48 -13.88 19.33 2.55
CA GLU A 48 -12.77 18.37 2.46
C GLU A 48 -12.25 17.98 3.85
N ASN A 49 -12.07 18.95 4.74
CA ASN A 49 -11.66 18.69 6.12
C ASN A 49 -12.66 17.82 6.89
N LYS A 50 -13.97 18.05 6.69
CA LYS A 50 -15.02 17.22 7.31
C LYS A 50 -14.97 15.77 6.79
N ARG A 51 -14.65 15.57 5.51
CA ARG A 51 -14.46 14.23 4.92
C ARG A 51 -13.22 13.54 5.49
N ILE A 52 -12.10 14.26 5.60
CA ILE A 52 -10.87 13.74 6.21
C ILE A 52 -11.14 13.21 7.64
N LEU A 53 -11.92 13.96 8.43
CA LEU A 53 -12.32 13.55 9.77
C LEU A 53 -13.23 12.31 9.78
N MET A 54 -14.15 12.18 8.83
CA MET A 54 -15.02 11.01 8.71
C MET A 54 -14.25 9.75 8.31
N ASP A 55 -13.32 9.88 7.36
CA ASP A 55 -12.52 8.74 6.91
C ASP A 55 -11.52 8.32 8.00
N LEU A 56 -10.98 9.27 8.76
CA LEU A 56 -10.16 9.02 9.93
C LEU A 56 -10.91 8.29 11.05
N ASP A 57 -12.19 8.60 11.28
CA ASP A 57 -13.04 7.91 12.24
C ASP A 57 -13.17 6.41 11.92
N VAL A 58 -13.22 6.03 10.63
CA VAL A 58 -13.17 4.62 10.22
C VAL A 58 -11.85 3.97 10.61
N VAL A 59 -10.71 4.65 10.42
CA VAL A 59 -9.39 4.11 10.80
C VAL A 59 -9.31 3.89 12.30
N LEU A 60 -9.79 4.85 13.10
CA LEU A 60 -9.86 4.74 14.55
C LEU A 60 -10.78 3.59 15.01
N LYS A 61 -11.84 3.32 14.25
CA LYS A 61 -12.78 2.22 14.52
C LYS A 61 -12.30 0.85 14.03
N SER A 62 -11.28 0.78 13.19
CA SER A 62 -10.76 -0.47 12.62
C SER A 62 -9.74 -1.20 13.51
N HIS A 63 -9.72 -0.91 14.82
CA HIS A 63 -8.72 -1.41 15.77
C HIS A 63 -8.80 -2.92 16.03
N ASP A 64 -9.94 -3.56 15.76
CA ASP A 64 -10.17 -5.00 15.91
C ASP A 64 -9.78 -5.80 14.65
N CYS A 65 -9.36 -5.15 13.57
CA CYS A 65 -8.84 -5.83 12.38
C CYS A 65 -7.31 -5.99 12.46
N PRO A 66 -6.76 -7.21 12.52
CA PRO A 66 -5.32 -7.42 12.62
C PRO A 66 -4.55 -7.12 11.33
N TYR A 67 -5.25 -6.96 10.20
CA TYR A 67 -4.68 -6.72 8.87
C TYR A 67 -4.74 -5.25 8.44
N ILE A 68 -5.10 -4.36 9.36
CA ILE A 68 -5.17 -2.90 9.17
C ILE A 68 -4.19 -2.26 10.15
N VAL A 69 -3.39 -1.30 9.68
CA VAL A 69 -2.52 -0.53 10.57
C VAL A 69 -3.32 0.17 11.65
N GLN A 70 -2.84 0.09 12.89
CA GLN A 70 -3.51 0.75 13.99
C GLN A 70 -3.28 2.26 13.95
N CYS A 71 -4.35 3.04 14.11
CA CYS A 71 -4.27 4.47 14.34
C CYS A 71 -4.39 4.75 15.84
N PHE A 72 -3.38 5.40 16.40
CA PHE A 72 -3.34 5.76 17.82
C PHE A 72 -4.07 7.06 18.11
N GLY A 73 -4.21 7.93 17.11
CA GLY A 73 -4.90 9.21 17.26
C GLY A 73 -4.44 10.22 16.21
N THR A 74 -4.96 11.44 16.32
CA THR A 74 -4.67 12.51 15.38
C THR A 74 -4.48 13.86 16.03
N PHE A 75 -3.67 14.69 15.38
CA PHE A 75 -3.46 16.09 15.74
C PHE A 75 -3.90 16.95 14.57
N ILE A 76 -4.69 17.97 14.83
CA ILE A 76 -5.21 18.85 13.79
C ILE A 76 -4.72 20.25 14.10
N THR A 77 -4.03 20.84 13.13
CA THR A 77 -3.63 22.24 13.15
C THR A 77 -4.47 23.00 12.12
N ASN A 78 -4.23 24.31 12.02
CA ASN A 78 -4.88 25.14 11.00
C ASN A 78 -4.50 24.70 9.57
N THR A 79 -3.30 24.17 9.39
CA THR A 79 -2.72 23.87 8.07
C THR A 79 -2.57 22.38 7.78
N ASP A 80 -2.62 21.53 8.79
CA ASP A 80 -2.25 20.12 8.67
C ASP A 80 -3.13 19.20 9.52
N VAL A 81 -3.28 17.97 9.06
CA VAL A 81 -3.76 16.82 9.85
C VAL A 81 -2.60 15.85 9.99
N PHE A 82 -2.27 15.50 11.23
CA PHE A 82 -1.27 14.51 11.57
C PHE A 82 -1.96 13.25 12.08
N ILE A 83 -1.65 12.10 11.49
CA ILE A 83 -2.22 10.82 11.87
C ILE A 83 -1.12 9.95 12.47
N ALA A 84 -1.21 9.70 13.78
CA ALA A 84 -0.29 8.84 14.50
C ALA A 84 -0.71 7.37 14.32
N MET A 85 0.17 6.57 13.74
CA MET A 85 -0.09 5.18 13.39
C MET A 85 1.05 4.25 13.81
N GLU A 86 0.72 2.97 13.87
CA GLU A 86 1.68 1.88 14.02
C GLU A 86 2.82 2.00 13.00
N LEU A 87 4.06 1.91 13.49
CA LEU A 87 5.24 1.93 12.63
C LEU A 87 5.47 0.53 12.06
N MET A 88 5.37 0.41 10.74
CA MET A 88 5.74 -0.80 10.00
C MET A 88 7.18 -0.70 9.47
N GLY A 89 7.76 -1.81 9.03
CA GLY A 89 9.13 -1.86 8.52
C GLY A 89 9.28 -1.18 7.15
N THR A 90 8.47 -1.57 6.17
CA THR A 90 8.43 -0.97 4.82
C THR A 90 7.15 -1.30 4.08
N CYS A 91 6.88 -0.62 2.96
CA CYS A 91 5.86 -1.05 2.00
C CYS A 91 6.41 -2.05 0.97
N ALA A 92 5.51 -2.80 0.32
CA ALA A 92 5.86 -3.79 -0.70
C ALA A 92 6.51 -3.16 -1.95
N GLU A 93 6.17 -1.91 -2.29
CA GLU A 93 6.83 -1.18 -3.39
C GLU A 93 8.34 -0.98 -3.12
N LYS A 94 8.68 -0.47 -1.93
CA LYS A 94 10.07 -0.30 -1.51
C LYS A 94 10.79 -1.63 -1.36
N LEU A 95 10.08 -2.66 -0.90
CA LEU A 95 10.63 -4.01 -0.77
C LEU A 95 11.00 -4.59 -2.14
N LYS A 96 10.12 -4.45 -3.15
CA LYS A 96 10.40 -4.80 -4.55
C LYS A 96 11.65 -4.07 -5.07
N LYS A 97 11.74 -2.75 -4.83
CA LYS A 97 12.91 -1.93 -5.24
C LYS A 97 14.21 -2.40 -4.58
N ARG A 98 14.16 -2.82 -3.30
CA ARG A 98 15.31 -3.36 -2.57
C ARG A 98 15.75 -4.74 -3.08
N ILE A 99 14.78 -5.62 -3.34
CA ILE A 99 15.05 -6.98 -3.86
C ILE A 99 15.56 -6.93 -5.30
N GLN A 100 15.17 -5.92 -6.08
CA GLN A 100 15.44 -5.81 -7.53
C GLN A 100 14.95 -7.05 -8.30
N GLY A 101 13.81 -7.61 -7.88
CA GLY A 101 13.27 -8.83 -8.45
C GLY A 101 11.98 -9.32 -7.80
N PRO A 102 11.56 -10.55 -8.14
CA PRO A 102 10.35 -11.19 -7.63
C PRO A 102 10.30 -11.30 -6.11
N ILE A 103 9.12 -11.04 -5.53
CA ILE A 103 8.77 -11.49 -4.19
C ILE A 103 8.28 -12.94 -4.29
N PRO A 104 8.78 -13.89 -3.46
CA PRO A 104 8.38 -15.29 -3.54
C PRO A 104 6.87 -15.50 -3.35
N GLU A 105 6.28 -16.43 -4.11
CA GLU A 105 4.84 -16.74 -4.07
C GLU A 105 4.35 -17.01 -2.64
N ARG A 106 5.14 -17.69 -1.81
CA ARG A 106 4.76 -17.99 -0.41
C ARG A 106 4.48 -16.74 0.43
N ILE A 107 5.22 -15.66 0.17
CA ILE A 107 5.05 -14.38 0.83
C ILE A 107 3.83 -13.66 0.25
N LEU A 108 3.68 -13.69 -1.07
CA LEU A 108 2.51 -13.13 -1.77
C LEU A 108 1.20 -13.82 -1.38
N GLY A 109 1.25 -15.11 -1.07
CA GLY A 109 0.13 -15.87 -0.53
C GLY A 109 -0.35 -15.32 0.81
N LYS A 110 0.57 -15.17 1.78
CA LYS A 110 0.26 -14.53 3.08
C LYS A 110 -0.20 -13.09 2.92
N MET A 111 0.40 -12.34 2.00
CA MET A 111 0.00 -10.98 1.67
C MET A 111 -1.44 -10.94 1.14
N THR A 112 -1.78 -11.82 0.21
CA THR A 112 -3.12 -11.90 -0.38
C THR A 112 -4.18 -12.19 0.67
N VAL A 113 -3.92 -13.14 1.58
CA VAL A 113 -4.83 -13.45 2.69
C VAL A 113 -5.08 -12.20 3.55
N ALA A 114 -4.00 -11.52 3.97
CA ALA A 114 -4.10 -10.33 4.82
C ALA A 114 -4.89 -9.21 4.14
N ILE A 115 -4.56 -8.88 2.89
CA ILE A 115 -5.14 -7.75 2.18
C ILE A 115 -6.60 -8.01 1.79
N VAL A 116 -6.97 -9.22 1.35
CA VAL A 116 -8.38 -9.54 1.06
C VAL A 116 -9.22 -9.49 2.34
N LYS A 117 -8.71 -9.97 3.48
CA LYS A 117 -9.40 -9.87 4.77
C LYS A 117 -9.53 -8.42 5.26
N ALA A 118 -8.50 -7.59 5.09
CA ALA A 118 -8.57 -6.16 5.41
C ALA A 118 -9.65 -5.45 4.57
N LEU A 119 -9.66 -5.69 3.25
CA LEU A 119 -10.64 -5.09 2.34
C LEU A 119 -12.07 -5.56 2.62
N LEU A 120 -12.26 -6.86 2.91
CA LEU A 120 -13.56 -7.37 3.32
C LEU A 120 -14.03 -6.70 4.61
N TYR A 121 -13.16 -6.64 5.62
CA TYR A 121 -13.47 -6.02 6.90
C TYR A 121 -13.93 -4.56 6.71
N LEU A 122 -13.20 -3.76 5.94
CA LEU A 122 -13.59 -2.37 5.62
C LEU A 122 -14.99 -2.31 5.00
N LYS A 123 -15.26 -3.20 4.04
CA LYS A 123 -16.53 -3.20 3.32
C LYS A 123 -17.70 -3.66 4.18
N GLU A 124 -17.54 -4.69 5.00
CA GLU A 124 -18.62 -5.29 5.78
C GLU A 124 -18.87 -4.55 7.09
N LYS A 125 -17.83 -4.14 7.80
CA LYS A 125 -17.97 -3.46 9.10
C LYS A 125 -18.25 -1.97 8.96
N HIS A 126 -17.65 -1.33 7.96
CA HIS A 126 -17.67 0.13 7.84
C HIS A 126 -18.29 0.64 6.54
N GLY A 127 -18.62 -0.24 5.59
CA GLY A 127 -19.17 0.16 4.29
C GLY A 127 -18.17 0.91 3.41
N VAL A 128 -16.86 0.77 3.68
CA VAL A 128 -15.78 1.50 2.99
C VAL A 128 -15.22 0.70 1.82
N ILE A 129 -14.86 1.40 0.76
CA ILE A 129 -14.10 0.89 -0.40
C ILE A 129 -12.74 1.59 -0.36
N HIS A 130 -11.65 0.85 -0.53
CA HIS A 130 -10.31 1.40 -0.33
C HIS A 130 -9.89 2.37 -1.45
N ARG A 131 -10.16 2.01 -2.71
CA ARG A 131 -9.93 2.79 -3.94
C ARG A 131 -8.47 3.04 -4.33
N ASP A 132 -7.51 2.76 -3.45
CA ASP A 132 -6.09 2.95 -3.71
C ASP A 132 -5.25 1.71 -3.35
N VAL A 133 -5.71 0.51 -3.72
CA VAL A 133 -4.94 -0.72 -3.47
C VAL A 133 -3.74 -0.79 -4.41
N LYS A 134 -2.53 -0.74 -3.86
CA LYS A 134 -1.26 -0.80 -4.61
C LYS A 134 -0.11 -1.20 -3.68
N PRO A 135 1.07 -1.59 -4.21
CA PRO A 135 2.19 -2.05 -3.38
C PRO A 135 2.69 -1.05 -2.33
N SER A 136 2.53 0.26 -2.52
CA SER A 136 2.91 1.26 -1.52
C SER A 136 2.00 1.31 -0.30
N ASN A 137 0.77 0.80 -0.42
CA ASN A 137 -0.21 0.76 0.67
C ASN A 137 -0.27 -0.61 1.37
N ILE A 138 0.59 -1.56 0.97
CA ILE A 138 0.75 -2.88 1.60
C ILE A 138 2.03 -2.86 2.42
N LEU A 139 1.91 -2.95 3.74
CA LEU A 139 3.03 -2.80 4.67
C LEU A 139 3.43 -4.14 5.29
N LEU A 140 4.73 -4.28 5.56
CA LEU A 140 5.34 -5.44 6.19
C LEU A 140 6.29 -5.00 7.31
N ASP A 141 6.46 -5.85 8.33
CA ASP A 141 7.40 -5.62 9.43
C ASP A 141 8.26 -6.85 9.78
N GLU A 142 9.20 -6.65 10.69
CA GLU A 142 10.13 -7.68 11.18
C GLU A 142 9.46 -8.80 12.00
N ARG A 143 8.20 -8.63 12.38
CA ARG A 143 7.39 -9.65 13.06
C ARG A 143 6.63 -10.52 12.05
N GLY A 144 6.80 -10.25 10.75
CA GLY A 144 6.10 -10.94 9.68
C GLY A 144 4.64 -10.52 9.52
N GLN A 145 4.24 -9.40 10.14
CA GLN A 145 2.89 -8.87 9.95
C GLN A 145 2.76 -8.25 8.57
N ILE A 146 1.59 -8.43 7.94
CA ILE A 146 1.24 -7.79 6.69
C ILE A 146 -0.06 -7.05 6.91
N LYS A 147 -0.05 -5.74 6.66
CA LYS A 147 -1.19 -4.86 6.92
C LYS A 147 -1.44 -3.88 5.79
N LEU A 148 -2.71 -3.58 5.56
CA LEU A 148 -3.14 -2.51 4.68
C LEU A 148 -3.02 -1.17 5.42
N CYS A 149 -2.54 -0.14 4.74
CA CYS A 149 -2.53 1.24 5.21
C CYS A 149 -3.22 2.18 4.22
N ASP A 150 -3.32 3.46 4.60
CA ASP A 150 -3.77 4.54 3.73
C ASP A 150 -5.17 4.35 3.15
N PHE A 151 -6.14 4.27 4.06
CA PHE A 151 -7.57 4.11 3.81
C PHE A 151 -8.20 5.30 3.09
N GLY A 152 -7.91 5.49 1.80
CA GLY A 152 -8.74 6.24 0.86
C GLY A 152 -9.35 7.56 1.39
N ILE A 153 -8.65 8.30 2.27
CA ILE A 153 -9.15 9.51 2.94
C ILE A 153 -9.36 10.65 1.90
N SER A 154 -8.97 10.39 0.65
CA SER A 154 -9.14 11.22 -0.54
C SER A 154 -10.02 10.56 -1.62
N GLY A 155 -10.54 9.36 -1.42
CA GLY A 155 -11.27 8.59 -2.43
C GLY A 155 -12.59 9.22 -2.89
N ARG A 156 -13.09 10.26 -2.22
CA ARG A 156 -14.22 11.11 -2.66
C ARG A 156 -13.82 12.51 -3.12
N LEU A 157 -12.53 12.83 -3.26
CA LEU A 157 -12.05 14.03 -3.95
C LEU A 157 -12.17 13.94 -5.48
N VAL A 158 -13.01 13.03 -5.99
CA VAL A 158 -13.25 12.78 -7.42
C VAL A 158 -14.35 13.69 -8.00
N ASP A 159 -14.87 14.67 -7.25
CA ASP A 159 -15.59 15.80 -7.85
C ASP A 159 -14.64 16.90 -8.36
N SER A 160 -13.33 16.80 -8.09
CA SER A 160 -12.33 17.66 -8.72
C SER A 160 -11.70 16.95 -9.92
N LYS A 161 -12.48 16.84 -11.01
CA LYS A 161 -12.06 16.42 -12.36
C LYS A 161 -10.88 17.22 -12.97
N ALA A 162 -10.25 18.12 -12.22
CA ALA A 162 -9.15 18.94 -12.69
C ALA A 162 -8.15 19.18 -11.57
N LYS A 163 -7.14 18.30 -11.40
CA LYS A 163 -5.73 18.68 -11.06
C LYS A 163 -4.81 17.56 -10.53
N THR A 164 -5.18 16.28 -10.48
CA THR A 164 -4.20 15.24 -10.09
C THR A 164 -3.31 14.83 -11.27
N ARG A 165 -2.38 15.72 -11.66
CA ARG A 165 -1.25 15.42 -12.56
C ARG A 165 -0.12 14.79 -11.74
N SER A 166 -0.22 13.51 -11.40
CA SER A 166 0.92 12.77 -10.86
C SER A 166 0.91 11.33 -11.36
N ALA A 167 1.95 10.98 -12.11
CA ALA A 167 2.17 9.69 -12.75
C ALA A 167 2.10 8.52 -11.75
N GLY A 168 1.38 7.45 -12.10
CA GLY A 168 1.50 6.14 -11.46
C GLY A 168 0.26 5.60 -10.73
N CYS A 169 -0.69 6.44 -10.30
CA CYS A 169 -1.91 5.95 -9.62
C CYS A 169 -2.97 5.46 -10.62
N ALA A 170 -3.03 6.08 -11.81
CA ALA A 170 -3.96 5.69 -12.87
C ALA A 170 -3.75 4.23 -13.33
N ALA A 171 -2.54 3.73 -13.15
CA ALA A 171 -2.07 2.43 -13.62
C ALA A 171 -2.75 1.22 -12.95
N TYR A 172 -3.33 1.42 -11.76
CA TYR A 172 -4.04 0.38 -11.00
C TYR A 172 -5.57 0.53 -11.06
N MET A 173 -6.08 1.54 -11.78
CA MET A 173 -7.51 1.81 -11.84
C MET A 173 -8.24 0.76 -12.67
N ALA A 174 -9.33 0.23 -12.12
CA ALA A 174 -10.32 -0.50 -12.89
C ALA A 174 -11.27 0.47 -13.62
N PRO A 175 -11.95 0.02 -14.69
CA PRO A 175 -12.94 0.84 -15.38
C PRO A 175 -14.21 1.18 -14.57
N ASP A 176 -14.39 0.65 -13.34
CA ASP A 176 -15.64 0.66 -12.59
C ASP A 176 -15.51 1.15 -11.13
N TYR A 177 -16.62 1.57 -10.50
CA TYR A 177 -16.66 2.29 -9.21
C TYR A 177 -17.08 1.46 -7.95
N ASP A 178 -17.05 0.12 -8.00
CA ASP A 178 -17.42 -0.79 -6.88
C ASP A 178 -16.17 -1.50 -6.28
N ILE A 179 -16.30 -2.26 -5.19
CA ILE A 179 -15.21 -3.03 -4.53
C ILE A 179 -14.40 -3.93 -5.47
N ARG A 180 -14.99 -4.29 -6.61
CA ARG A 180 -14.36 -5.05 -7.68
C ARG A 180 -13.23 -4.27 -8.35
N ALA A 181 -13.19 -2.94 -8.21
CA ALA A 181 -12.05 -2.12 -8.58
C ALA A 181 -10.82 -2.46 -7.74
N ASP A 182 -10.96 -2.49 -6.41
CA ASP A 182 -9.88 -2.89 -5.50
C ASP A 182 -9.39 -4.33 -5.79
N VAL A 183 -10.30 -5.23 -6.20
CA VAL A 183 -9.94 -6.60 -6.62
C VAL A 183 -9.02 -6.62 -7.84
N TRP A 184 -9.28 -5.76 -8.83
CA TRP A 184 -8.40 -5.62 -9.99
C TRP A 184 -7.06 -5.02 -9.60
N SER A 185 -7.07 -3.96 -8.80
CA SER A 185 -5.84 -3.30 -8.32
C SER A 185 -4.97 -4.26 -7.51
N LEU A 186 -5.58 -5.16 -6.72
CA LEU A 186 -4.88 -6.27 -6.07
C LEU A 186 -4.26 -7.23 -7.09
N GLY A 187 -4.99 -7.62 -8.14
CA GLY A 187 -4.46 -8.47 -9.22
C GLY A 187 -3.23 -7.87 -9.90
N ILE A 188 -3.28 -6.58 -10.26
CA ILE A 188 -2.14 -5.86 -10.84
C ILE A 188 -0.95 -5.83 -9.87
N SER A 189 -1.22 -5.53 -8.60
CA SER A 189 -0.19 -5.51 -7.55
C SER A 189 0.49 -6.88 -7.40
N LEU A 190 -0.27 -7.98 -7.48
CA LEU A 190 0.28 -9.33 -7.38
C LEU A 190 1.15 -9.70 -8.58
N VAL A 191 0.74 -9.35 -9.80
CA VAL A 191 1.57 -9.54 -11.00
C VAL A 191 2.87 -8.76 -10.89
N GLU A 192 2.79 -7.50 -10.48
CA GLU A 192 3.98 -6.65 -10.32
C GLU A 192 4.96 -7.20 -9.29
N LEU A 193 4.47 -7.61 -8.12
CA LEU A 193 5.31 -8.11 -7.05
C LEU A 193 5.86 -9.52 -7.37
N ALA A 194 5.10 -10.35 -8.06
CA ALA A 194 5.52 -11.70 -8.45
C ALA A 194 6.56 -11.71 -9.57
N THR A 195 6.47 -10.75 -10.50
CA THR A 195 7.42 -10.65 -11.63
C THR A 195 8.57 -9.68 -11.35
N GLY A 196 8.43 -8.84 -10.32
CA GLY A 196 9.33 -7.73 -10.03
C GLY A 196 9.13 -6.51 -10.94
N GLN A 197 8.21 -6.58 -11.91
CA GLN A 197 8.04 -5.56 -12.94
C GLN A 197 6.58 -5.15 -13.08
N PHE A 198 6.32 -3.84 -13.20
CA PHE A 198 4.96 -3.37 -13.45
C PHE A 198 4.46 -3.89 -14.81
N PRO A 199 3.24 -4.45 -14.93
CA PRO A 199 2.84 -5.16 -16.14
C PRO A 199 2.70 -4.28 -17.40
N TYR A 200 2.28 -3.03 -17.26
CA TYR A 200 2.13 -2.11 -18.40
C TYR A 200 3.40 -1.30 -18.61
N GLN A 201 4.46 -1.99 -19.06
CA GLN A 201 5.75 -1.36 -19.32
C GLN A 201 5.71 -0.48 -20.57
N ASN A 202 6.73 0.39 -20.67
CA ASN A 202 6.99 1.28 -21.80
C ASN A 202 5.89 2.31 -22.09
N CYS A 203 4.92 2.46 -21.18
CA CYS A 203 3.98 3.57 -21.21
C CYS A 203 4.67 4.84 -20.72
N LYS A 204 4.62 5.90 -21.53
CA LYS A 204 5.20 7.21 -21.22
C LYS A 204 4.23 8.10 -20.45
N THR A 205 2.94 7.80 -20.51
CA THR A 205 1.88 8.58 -19.87
C THR A 205 0.85 7.70 -19.17
N ASP A 206 0.19 8.24 -18.15
CA ASP A 206 -0.94 7.57 -17.49
C ASP A 206 -2.08 7.24 -18.48
N PHE A 207 -2.28 8.09 -19.49
CA PHE A 207 -3.28 7.87 -20.53
C PHE A 207 -2.97 6.63 -21.39
N GLU A 208 -1.69 6.40 -21.71
CA GLU A 208 -1.27 5.18 -22.41
C GLU A 208 -1.52 3.94 -21.56
N VAL A 209 -1.26 4.00 -20.26
CA VAL A 209 -1.57 2.86 -19.36
C VAL A 209 -3.07 2.57 -19.34
N LEU A 210 -3.91 3.60 -19.17
CA LEU A 210 -5.36 3.44 -19.21
C LEU A 210 -5.85 2.87 -20.54
N THR A 211 -5.24 3.29 -21.65
CA THR A 211 -5.54 2.76 -22.97
C THR A 211 -5.24 1.26 -23.04
N LYS A 212 -4.07 0.82 -22.56
CA LYS A 212 -3.73 -0.60 -22.50
C LYS A 212 -4.68 -1.40 -21.61
N VAL A 213 -5.02 -0.90 -20.42
CA VAL A 213 -5.99 -1.54 -19.52
C VAL A 213 -7.33 -1.79 -20.22
N LEU A 214 -7.80 -0.83 -21.02
CA LEU A 214 -9.07 -0.93 -21.74
C LEU A 214 -8.98 -1.81 -22.99
N GLN A 215 -7.89 -1.74 -23.75
CA GLN A 215 -7.78 -2.33 -25.09
C GLN A 215 -7.08 -3.69 -25.12
N GLU A 216 -6.05 -3.90 -24.30
CA GLU A 216 -5.23 -5.12 -24.29
C GLU A 216 -5.83 -6.19 -23.38
N ASP A 217 -5.40 -7.44 -23.55
CA ASP A 217 -5.72 -8.52 -22.62
C ASP A 217 -5.14 -8.25 -21.22
N PRO A 218 -5.80 -8.72 -20.15
CA PRO A 218 -5.31 -8.51 -18.81
C PRO A 218 -3.93 -9.15 -18.61
N PRO A 219 -2.98 -8.49 -17.92
CA PRO A 219 -1.65 -9.03 -17.71
C PRO A 219 -1.70 -10.19 -16.72
N LEU A 220 -1.47 -11.41 -17.18
CA LEU A 220 -1.46 -12.61 -16.31
C LEU A 220 -0.04 -12.96 -15.86
N LEU A 221 0.06 -13.83 -14.85
CA LEU A 221 1.34 -14.40 -14.42
C LEU A 221 1.97 -15.24 -15.54
N PRO A 222 3.27 -15.05 -15.86
CA PRO A 222 3.94 -15.83 -16.90
C PRO A 222 4.05 -17.33 -16.55
N PRO A 223 3.60 -18.25 -17.43
CA PRO A 223 3.70 -19.70 -17.17
C PRO A 223 5.14 -20.19 -16.98
N ALA A 224 6.11 -19.54 -17.64
CA ALA A 224 7.52 -19.91 -17.60
C ALA A 224 8.20 -19.71 -16.22
N MET A 225 7.58 -18.95 -15.31
CA MET A 225 8.15 -18.66 -13.98
C MET A 225 7.77 -19.69 -12.91
N GLY A 226 7.01 -20.75 -13.26
CA GLY A 226 6.71 -21.85 -12.35
C GLY A 226 5.77 -21.51 -11.19
N PHE A 227 4.94 -20.47 -11.33
CA PHE A 227 3.89 -20.15 -10.35
C PHE A 227 2.86 -21.28 -10.23
N SER A 228 2.32 -21.51 -9.03
CA SER A 228 1.31 -22.56 -8.84
C SER A 228 0.03 -22.28 -9.64
N GLY A 229 -0.67 -23.34 -10.05
CA GLY A 229 -1.94 -23.22 -10.77
C GLY A 229 -2.97 -22.40 -9.99
N ASP A 230 -3.02 -22.58 -8.67
CA ASP A 230 -3.87 -21.79 -7.77
C ASP A 230 -3.55 -20.29 -7.83
N PHE A 231 -2.27 -19.92 -7.87
CA PHE A 231 -1.88 -18.50 -7.93
C PHE A 231 -2.25 -17.87 -9.27
N GLN A 232 -2.00 -18.61 -10.36
CA GLN A 232 -2.38 -18.18 -11.71
C GLN A 232 -3.90 -18.03 -11.85
N ALA A 233 -4.68 -18.96 -11.29
CA ALA A 233 -6.14 -18.87 -11.27
C ALA A 233 -6.62 -17.66 -10.47
N PHE A 234 -6.07 -17.44 -9.27
CA PHE A 234 -6.44 -16.30 -8.43
C PHE A 234 -6.20 -14.96 -9.13
N VAL A 235 -5.02 -14.77 -9.73
CA VAL A 235 -4.70 -13.54 -10.46
C VAL A 235 -5.61 -13.35 -11.67
N ARG A 236 -5.91 -14.41 -12.41
CA ARG A 236 -6.83 -14.37 -13.55
C ARG A 236 -8.23 -13.94 -13.14
N ASP A 237 -8.74 -14.49 -12.04
CA ASP A 237 -10.04 -14.13 -11.49
C ASP A 237 -10.07 -12.64 -11.10
N CYS A 238 -9.06 -12.17 -10.37
CA CYS A 238 -8.89 -10.76 -10.01
C CYS A 238 -8.89 -9.84 -11.24
N LEU A 239 -8.23 -10.25 -12.32
CA LEU A 239 -8.05 -9.48 -13.55
C LEU A 239 -9.11 -9.79 -14.63
N THR A 240 -10.29 -10.23 -14.22
CA THR A 240 -11.44 -10.34 -15.13
C THR A 240 -11.86 -8.94 -15.60
N LYS A 241 -11.76 -8.62 -16.89
CA LYS A 241 -12.10 -7.29 -17.44
C LYS A 241 -13.57 -6.91 -17.25
N ASP A 242 -14.50 -7.83 -17.53
CA ASP A 242 -15.93 -7.59 -17.24
C ASP A 242 -16.17 -7.61 -15.72
N HIS A 243 -16.32 -6.43 -15.12
CA HIS A 243 -16.52 -6.29 -13.68
C HIS A 243 -17.75 -7.05 -13.17
N ARG A 244 -18.77 -7.31 -14.00
CA ARG A 244 -19.95 -8.09 -13.58
C ARG A 244 -19.61 -9.54 -13.28
N LYS A 245 -18.54 -10.04 -13.91
CA LYS A 245 -18.02 -11.40 -13.72
C LYS A 245 -16.86 -11.46 -12.72
N ARG A 246 -16.22 -10.33 -12.43
CA ARG A 246 -15.12 -10.26 -11.45
C ARG A 246 -15.65 -10.58 -10.04
N PRO A 247 -14.99 -11.50 -9.30
CA PRO A 247 -15.44 -11.89 -7.97
C PRO A 247 -15.35 -10.73 -6.97
N LYS A 248 -16.21 -10.78 -5.96
CA LYS A 248 -16.12 -9.95 -4.75
C LYS A 248 -15.25 -10.66 -3.71
N TYR A 249 -14.89 -9.96 -2.62
CA TYR A 249 -14.01 -10.48 -1.58
C TYR A 249 -14.46 -11.82 -0.98
N ASN A 250 -15.76 -11.99 -0.69
CA ASN A 250 -16.29 -13.25 -0.15
C ASN A 250 -15.99 -14.44 -1.07
N LYS A 251 -16.11 -14.25 -2.39
CA LYS A 251 -15.79 -15.30 -3.35
C LYS A 251 -14.28 -15.55 -3.44
N LEU A 252 -13.46 -14.51 -3.34
CA LEU A 252 -12.00 -14.66 -3.30
C LEU A 252 -11.55 -15.44 -2.05
N LEU A 253 -12.18 -15.23 -0.89
CA LEU A 253 -11.86 -15.96 0.34
C LEU A 253 -12.17 -17.46 0.26
N GLU A 254 -13.00 -17.89 -0.69
CA GLU A 254 -13.26 -19.30 -0.99
C GLU A 254 -12.21 -19.91 -1.94
N HIS A 255 -11.39 -19.08 -2.61
CA HIS A 255 -10.44 -19.53 -3.61
C HIS A 255 -9.34 -20.40 -2.97
N THR A 256 -8.95 -21.49 -3.65
CA THR A 256 -7.95 -22.48 -3.18
C THR A 256 -6.64 -21.83 -2.76
N PHE A 257 -6.14 -20.86 -3.55
CA PHE A 257 -4.99 -20.04 -3.21
C PHE A 257 -5.08 -19.41 -1.81
N ILE A 258 -6.20 -18.75 -1.48
CA ILE A 258 -6.39 -18.16 -0.15
C ILE A 258 -6.49 -19.27 0.90
N LYS A 259 -7.33 -20.29 0.67
CA LYS A 259 -7.50 -21.40 1.63
C LYS A 259 -6.19 -22.09 2.00
N ARG A 260 -5.31 -22.28 1.02
CA ARG A 260 -3.98 -22.84 1.23
C ARG A 260 -3.12 -21.95 2.12
N TYR A 261 -3.05 -20.64 1.86
CA TYR A 261 -2.21 -19.72 2.62
C TYR A 261 -2.82 -19.26 3.95
N GLU A 262 -4.11 -19.49 4.20
CA GLU A 262 -4.71 -19.32 5.53
C GLU A 262 -4.07 -20.27 6.55
N THR A 263 -3.78 -21.51 6.15
CA THR A 263 -3.28 -22.55 7.07
C THR A 263 -1.80 -22.88 6.88
N LEU A 264 -1.25 -22.71 5.68
CA LEU A 264 0.16 -23.01 5.41
C LEU A 264 1.08 -22.13 6.27
N GLU A 265 1.96 -22.73 7.05
CA GLU A 265 2.98 -22.00 7.80
C GLU A 265 4.03 -21.41 6.85
N VAL A 266 4.25 -20.11 6.95
CA VAL A 266 5.24 -19.39 6.16
C VAL A 266 5.92 -18.41 7.09
N ASP A 267 7.24 -18.56 7.24
CA ASP A 267 8.05 -17.67 8.06
C ASP A 267 8.33 -16.35 7.31
N VAL A 268 7.34 -15.46 7.31
CA VAL A 268 7.45 -14.11 6.73
C VAL A 268 8.46 -13.28 7.50
N ALA A 269 8.56 -13.47 8.83
CA ALA A 269 9.41 -12.68 9.70
C ALA A 269 10.90 -12.89 9.38
N THR A 270 11.35 -14.13 9.31
CA THR A 270 12.75 -14.46 8.97
C THR A 270 13.08 -14.02 7.55
N TRP A 271 12.20 -14.31 6.58
CA TRP A 271 12.40 -13.84 5.20
C TRP A 271 12.53 -12.32 5.13
N PHE A 272 11.68 -11.58 5.84
CA PHE A 272 11.73 -10.12 5.86
C PHE A 272 13.04 -9.62 6.44
N LYS A 273 13.46 -10.15 7.60
CA LYS A 273 14.73 -9.77 8.24
C LYS A 273 15.93 -10.04 7.33
N ASP A 274 15.97 -11.20 6.68
CA ASP A 274 17.04 -11.56 5.75
C ASP A 274 17.12 -10.59 4.56
N VAL A 275 15.99 -10.23 3.97
CA VAL A 275 15.94 -9.26 2.87
C VAL A 275 16.41 -7.88 3.33
N MET A 276 15.96 -7.43 4.50
CA MET A 276 16.35 -6.13 5.04
C MET A 276 17.85 -6.09 5.36
N ALA A 277 18.40 -7.13 6.00
CA ALA A 277 19.82 -7.21 6.33
C ALA A 277 20.74 -7.24 5.10
N ARG A 278 20.35 -7.95 4.03
CA ARG A 278 21.13 -8.02 2.78
C ARG A 278 21.11 -6.74 1.96
N THR A 279 20.14 -5.86 2.20
CA THR A 279 19.91 -4.65 1.39
C THR A 279 20.20 -3.35 2.13
N GLU A 280 20.54 -3.41 3.42
CA GLU A 280 21.16 -2.28 4.11
C GLU A 280 22.57 -2.07 3.56
N SER A 281 22.74 -1.01 2.76
CA SER A 281 24.07 -0.55 2.38
C SER A 281 24.90 -0.27 3.64
N PRO A 282 26.19 -0.64 3.69
CA PRO A 282 27.09 -0.06 4.67
C PRO A 282 26.96 1.46 4.56
N ARG A 283 26.69 2.16 5.68
CA ARG A 283 26.79 3.62 5.70
C ARG A 283 28.16 3.96 5.10
N PRO A 284 28.26 4.80 4.06
CA PRO A 284 29.58 5.22 3.62
C PRO A 284 30.22 5.98 4.79
N GLY A 285 31.23 5.34 5.40
CA GLY A 285 32.18 6.04 6.23
C GLY A 285 32.78 7.18 5.40
N GLY A 286 32.96 8.34 6.02
CA GLY A 286 33.35 9.58 5.37
C GLY A 286 34.47 9.39 4.35
N GLY A 287 34.11 9.46 3.07
CA GLY A 287 35.04 9.59 1.96
C GLY A 287 35.08 11.04 1.56
N LEU A 288 36.21 11.71 1.82
CA LEU A 288 36.55 13.02 1.28
C LEU A 288 36.41 12.97 -0.25
N GLY A 289 35.42 13.70 -0.78
CA GLY A 289 35.25 13.86 -2.22
C GLY A 289 36.43 14.64 -2.80
N HIS A 290 37.29 13.95 -3.55
CA HIS A 290 38.23 14.59 -4.44
C HIS A 290 37.47 15.32 -5.55
N HIS A 291 37.67 16.63 -5.64
CA HIS A 291 37.32 17.45 -6.79
C HIS A 291 38.04 16.92 -8.04
N LEU A 292 37.28 16.62 -9.09
CA LEU A 292 37.80 16.56 -10.47
C LEU A 292 37.62 17.94 -11.10
N PRO A 293 38.63 18.49 -11.80
CA PRO A 293 38.55 19.83 -12.38
C PRO A 293 37.73 19.82 -13.67
N PHE A 294 37.05 20.93 -13.89
CA PHE A 294 36.43 21.28 -15.17
C PHE A 294 37.50 21.36 -16.26
N PHE A 295 37.27 20.70 -17.40
CA PHE A 295 37.94 21.04 -18.65
C PHE A 295 36.99 21.92 -19.48
N THR A 296 37.55 23.05 -19.92
CA THR A 296 37.02 24.01 -20.91
C THR A 296 36.92 23.39 -22.30
#